data_AF-A0A9D8JAF1-F1
#
_entry.id   AF-A0A9D8JAF1-F1
#
_cell.length_a   1.000
_cell.length_b   1.000
_cell.length_c   1.000
_cell.angle_alpha   90.00
_cell.angle_beta   90.00
_cell.angle_gamma   90.00
#
_symmetry.space_group_name_H-M   'P 1'
#
loop_
_entity.id
_entity.type
_entity.pdbx_description
1 polymer ?
#
loop_
_entity_poly.entity_id
_entity_poly.type
_entity_poly.pdbx_seq_one_letter_code
_entity_poly.pdbx_strand_id
1 'polypeptide(L)'
;MTVPLFYVNPLGGGYQKNVGCYYHATEMFNFFGKVSSITDPKISNPPIEVGWVRMADWLPWMEMSGRAGLIYMHAAGRKLESYDQLPGLMKKTIASDYPEYRTPPEGSDTRENETSWTYFKKKVEPTTPIKK
;
A
#
# COMPACT_ATOMS: atom_id res chain seq x y z
N MET A 1 9.91 -4.39 11.86
CA MET A 1 9.84 -5.49 10.86
C MET A 1 10.25 -4.92 9.52
N THR A 2 11.13 -5.60 8.80
CA THR A 2 11.57 -5.19 7.46
C THR A 2 11.15 -6.25 6.46
N VAL A 3 10.49 -5.82 5.39
CA VAL A 3 9.95 -6.70 4.33
C VAL A 3 10.61 -6.31 3.01
N PRO A 4 11.57 -7.12 2.52
CA PRO A 4 12.11 -6.95 1.18
C PRO A 4 11.10 -7.46 0.14
N LEU A 5 10.89 -6.69 -0.91
CA LEU A 5 10.03 -7.02 -2.03
C LEU A 5 10.87 -7.07 -3.29
N PHE A 6 11.08 -8.27 -3.83
CA PHE A 6 11.78 -8.48 -5.09
C PHE A 6 11.04 -9.53 -5.92
N TYR A 7 10.33 -9.09 -6.96
CA TYR A 7 9.51 -9.98 -7.79
C TYR A 7 9.38 -9.45 -9.22
N VAL A 8 8.91 -10.31 -10.13
CA VAL A 8 8.68 -9.94 -11.53
C VAL A 8 7.62 -8.84 -11.60
N ASN A 9 7.93 -7.74 -12.25
CA ASN A 9 7.03 -6.60 -12.30
C ASN A 9 5.74 -6.96 -13.07
N PRO A 10 4.53 -6.78 -12.50
CA PRO A 10 3.25 -7.06 -13.18
C PRO A 10 3.03 -6.22 -14.46
N LEU A 11 3.76 -5.10 -14.57
CA LEU A 11 3.79 -4.20 -15.71
C LEU A 11 4.99 -4.46 -16.65
N GLY A 12 5.85 -5.44 -16.36
CA GLY A 12 6.97 -5.81 -17.21
C GLY A 12 6.53 -6.13 -18.65
N GLY A 13 7.34 -5.74 -19.64
CA GLY A 13 6.99 -5.88 -21.05
C GLY A 13 6.28 -4.64 -21.58
N GLY A 14 4.96 -4.67 -21.79
CA GLY A 14 4.21 -3.63 -22.50
C GLY A 14 4.27 -2.20 -21.93
N TYR A 15 4.75 -2.04 -20.69
CA TYR A 15 4.86 -0.75 -20.01
C TYR A 15 6.31 -0.29 -19.81
N GLN A 16 7.18 -0.54 -20.81
CA GLN A 16 8.61 -0.19 -20.71
C GLN A 16 8.85 1.29 -20.37
N LYS A 17 7.97 2.20 -20.81
CA LYS A 17 8.03 3.63 -20.46
C LYS A 17 7.78 3.89 -18.97
N ASN A 18 6.94 3.08 -18.33
CA ASN A 18 6.47 3.29 -16.96
C ASN A 18 7.38 2.61 -15.94
N VAL A 19 7.86 1.38 -16.23
CA VAL A 19 8.55 0.54 -15.25
C VAL A 19 9.68 -0.29 -15.86
N GLY A 20 10.61 -0.73 -15.00
CA GLY A 20 11.58 -1.78 -15.31
C GLY A 20 11.04 -3.21 -15.12
N CYS A 21 11.85 -4.20 -15.49
CA CYS A 21 11.45 -5.62 -15.53
C CYS A 21 11.17 -6.23 -14.14
N TYR A 22 12.03 -5.98 -13.16
CA TYR A 22 11.82 -6.44 -11.78
C TYR A 22 11.35 -5.27 -10.94
N TYR A 23 10.44 -5.55 -10.01
CA TYR A 23 10.08 -4.60 -8.98
C TYR A 23 10.98 -4.83 -7.78
N HIS A 24 11.59 -3.77 -7.26
CA HIS A 24 12.37 -3.80 -6.05
C HIS A 24 11.91 -2.72 -5.08
N ALA A 25 11.58 -3.13 -3.86
CA ALA A 25 11.32 -2.24 -2.76
C ALA A 25 11.72 -2.85 -1.43
N THR A 26 11.87 -2.00 -0.43
CA THR A 26 11.95 -2.41 0.97
C THR A 26 10.94 -1.59 1.77
N GLU A 27 10.12 -2.29 2.54
CA GLU A 27 9.20 -1.68 3.49
C GLU A 27 9.67 -1.96 4.92
N MET A 28 9.65 -0.94 5.76
CA MET A 28 10.07 -0.99 7.15
C MET A 28 8.93 -0.49 8.02
N PHE A 29 8.53 -1.33 8.96
CA PHE A 29 7.44 -1.07 9.90
C PHE A 29 7.98 -1.05 11.31
N ASN A 30 7.70 0.04 12.02
CA ASN A 30 7.92 0.14 13.45
C ASN A 30 6.55 0.29 14.12
N PHE A 31 6.27 -0.57 15.10
CA PHE A 31 5.05 -0.48 15.90
C PHE A 31 5.43 -0.11 17.32
N PHE A 32 4.74 0.88 17.88
CA PHE A 32 4.98 1.39 19.21
C PHE A 32 3.71 1.29 20.04
N GLY A 33 3.85 1.07 21.34
CA GLY A 33 2.75 1.08 22.28
C GLY A 33 3.26 1.11 23.71
N LYS A 34 2.38 1.47 24.64
CA LYS A 34 2.72 1.46 26.07
C LYS A 34 2.81 0.03 26.56
N VAL A 35 3.89 -0.31 27.26
CA VAL A 35 4.08 -1.64 27.88
C VAL A 35 2.86 -2.00 28.73
N SER A 36 2.40 -1.07 29.58
CA SER A 36 1.22 -1.26 30.43
C SER A 36 -0.05 -1.63 29.67
N SER A 37 -0.20 -1.17 28.42
CA SER A 37 -1.36 -1.48 27.59
C SER A 37 -1.22 -2.82 26.86
N ILE A 38 -0.01 -3.16 26.41
CA ILE A 38 0.26 -4.39 25.65
C ILE A 38 0.28 -5.62 26.57
N THR A 39 0.72 -5.46 27.82
CA THR A 39 0.84 -6.57 28.78
C THR A 39 -0.38 -6.77 29.67
N ASP A 40 -1.39 -5.89 29.62
CA ASP A 40 -2.59 -6.03 30.43
C ASP A 40 -3.59 -6.99 29.74
N PRO A 41 -3.88 -8.17 30.32
CA PRO A 41 -4.81 -9.13 29.73
C PRO A 41 -6.26 -8.61 29.65
N LYS A 42 -6.61 -7.53 30.36
CA LYS A 42 -7.92 -6.89 30.26
C LYS A 42 -8.08 -6.05 29.00
N ILE A 43 -6.97 -5.71 28.32
CA ILE A 43 -6.98 -4.88 27.12
C ILE A 43 -6.79 -5.78 25.89
N SER A 44 -7.91 -6.22 25.31
CA SER A 44 -7.91 -7.08 24.12
C SER A 44 -7.48 -6.37 22.83
N ASN A 45 -7.54 -5.03 22.81
CA ASN A 45 -7.24 -4.22 21.62
C ASN A 45 -6.40 -2.98 21.99
N PRO A 46 -5.11 -3.13 22.32
CA PRO A 46 -4.30 -2.03 22.83
C PRO A 46 -4.06 -0.95 21.77
N PRO A 47 -3.96 0.35 22.13
CA PRO A 47 -3.58 1.40 21.20
C PRO A 47 -2.16 1.15 20.69
N ILE A 48 -1.96 1.29 19.37
CA ILE A 48 -0.68 1.08 18.69
C ILE A 48 -0.42 2.27 17.77
N GLU A 49 0.81 2.76 17.78
CA GLU A 49 1.34 3.73 16.81
C GLU A 49 2.20 3.00 15.79
N VAL A 50 2.24 3.53 14.57
CA VAL A 50 3.00 2.93 13.46
C VAL A 50 3.87 3.98 12.79
N GLY A 51 5.14 3.65 12.58
CA GLY A 51 6.00 4.28 11.60
C GLY A 51 6.15 3.33 10.41
N TRP A 52 5.94 3.84 9.21
CA TRP A 52 6.12 3.08 7.97
C TRP A 52 7.03 3.85 7.04
N VAL A 53 8.07 3.16 6.56
CA VAL A 53 8.99 3.68 5.56
C VAL A 53 8.99 2.73 4.38
N ARG A 54 8.94 3.29 3.18
CA ARG A 54 9.10 2.54 1.93
C ARG A 54 10.18 3.19 1.09
N MET A 55 11.12 2.36 0.66
CA MET A 55 12.09 2.68 -0.38
C MET A 55 11.75 1.83 -1.59
N ALA A 56 11.44 2.46 -2.73
CA ALA A 56 11.02 1.74 -3.93
C ALA A 56 11.50 2.45 -5.20
N ASP A 57 11.46 1.73 -6.31
CA ASP A 57 11.54 2.35 -7.63
C ASP A 57 10.42 3.39 -7.85
N TRP A 58 10.57 4.18 -8.92
CA TRP A 58 9.59 5.15 -9.35
C TRP A 58 8.18 4.55 -9.54
N LEU A 59 7.15 5.31 -9.18
CA LEU A 59 5.77 4.88 -9.41
C LEU A 59 5.46 4.89 -10.93
N PRO A 60 4.60 3.97 -11.43
CA PRO A 60 4.39 3.80 -12.87
C PRO A 60 3.93 5.07 -13.61
N TRP A 61 3.11 5.90 -12.96
CA TRP A 61 2.57 7.13 -13.52
C TRP A 61 3.63 8.23 -13.71
N MET A 62 4.80 8.09 -13.08
CA MET A 62 5.90 9.05 -13.23
C MET A 62 6.67 8.87 -14.54
N GLU A 63 6.54 7.72 -15.21
CA GLU A 63 7.23 7.42 -16.48
C GLU A 63 8.77 7.54 -16.41
N MET A 64 9.33 7.17 -15.25
CA MET A 64 10.75 7.29 -14.96
C MET A 64 11.49 5.95 -15.12
N SER A 65 10.99 5.05 -15.97
CA SER A 65 11.60 3.74 -16.19
C SER A 65 13.08 3.84 -16.56
N GLY A 66 13.92 3.00 -15.94
CA GLY A 66 15.37 2.95 -16.17
C GLY A 66 16.16 4.15 -15.65
N ARG A 67 15.50 5.18 -15.10
CA ARG A 67 16.20 6.33 -14.50
C ARG A 67 16.67 5.98 -13.11
N ALA A 68 17.95 6.23 -12.85
CA ALA A 68 18.53 6.10 -11.52
C ALA A 68 17.78 6.98 -10.51
N GLY A 69 17.42 6.38 -9.37
CA GLY A 69 16.74 7.06 -8.28
C GLY A 69 15.79 6.14 -7.54
N LEU A 70 15.36 6.59 -6.37
CA LEU A 70 14.45 5.86 -5.49
C LEU A 70 13.44 6.84 -4.91
N ILE A 71 12.21 6.36 -4.73
CA ILE A 71 11.21 7.05 -3.94
C ILE A 71 11.40 6.62 -2.49
N TYR A 72 11.60 7.62 -1.63
CA TYR A 72 11.56 7.48 -0.19
C TYR A 72 10.22 8.00 0.34
N MET A 73 9.42 7.12 0.91
CA MET A 73 8.17 7.46 1.60
C MET A 73 8.34 7.25 3.10
N HIS A 74 7.88 8.22 3.88
CA HIS A 74 7.82 8.12 5.33
C HIS A 74 6.41 8.52 5.79
N ALA A 75 5.77 7.62 6.53
CA ALA A 75 4.45 7.85 7.11
C ALA A 75 4.47 7.49 8.59
N ALA A 76 3.64 8.20 9.34
CA ALA A 76 3.33 7.89 10.73
C ALA A 76 1.82 7.77 10.88
N GLY A 77 1.39 6.93 11.81
CA GLY A 77 -0.03 6.70 12.06
C GLY A 77 -0.28 6.11 13.43
N ARG A 78 -1.56 5.93 13.74
CA ARG A 78 -2.02 5.24 14.93
C ARG A 78 -3.25 4.40 14.61
N LYS A 79 -3.47 3.37 15.40
CA LYS A 79 -4.74 2.64 15.39
C LYS A 79 -5.85 3.54 15.94
N LEU A 80 -6.97 3.56 15.23
CA LEU A 80 -8.19 4.24 15.67
C LEU A 80 -9.04 3.27 16.50
N GLU A 81 -9.78 3.80 17.45
CA GLU A 81 -10.68 3.00 18.29
C GLU A 81 -11.99 2.67 17.58
N SER A 82 -12.43 3.54 16.67
CA SER A 82 -13.65 3.37 15.91
C SER A 82 -13.61 4.16 14.60
N TYR A 83 -14.55 3.84 13.70
CA TYR A 83 -14.79 4.58 12.46
C TYR A 83 -15.06 6.08 12.74
N ASP A 84 -15.61 6.40 13.92
CA ASP A 84 -15.95 7.77 14.28
C ASP A 84 -14.74 8.69 14.46
N GLN A 85 -13.55 8.12 14.71
CA GLN A 85 -12.31 8.87 14.81
C GLN A 85 -11.71 9.25 13.44
N LEU A 86 -12.29 8.78 12.32
CA LEU A 86 -11.82 9.16 10.99
C LEU A 86 -12.05 10.65 10.71
N PRO A 87 -11.14 11.34 10.00
CA PRO A 87 -11.36 12.70 9.53
C PRO A 87 -12.63 12.81 8.70
N GLY A 88 -13.32 13.96 8.77
CA GLY A 88 -14.58 14.18 8.05
C GLY A 88 -14.45 13.98 6.53
N LEU A 89 -13.30 14.34 5.94
CA LEU A 89 -13.01 14.09 4.54
C LEU A 89 -13.04 12.59 4.21
N MET A 90 -12.36 11.76 5.01
CA MET A 90 -12.35 10.30 4.81
C MET A 90 -13.76 9.72 4.94
N LYS A 91 -14.52 10.12 5.96
CA LYS A 91 -15.91 9.66 6.12
C LYS A 91 -16.77 10.02 4.91
N LYS A 92 -16.60 11.22 4.36
CA LYS A 92 -17.33 11.67 3.16
C LYS A 92 -16.94 10.84 1.93
N THR A 93 -15.64 10.66 1.66
CA THR A 93 -15.15 9.90 0.51
C THR A 93 -15.55 8.42 0.58
N ILE A 94 -15.46 7.80 1.76
CA ILE A 94 -15.97 6.43 1.96
C ILE A 94 -17.48 6.39 1.70
N ALA A 95 -18.23 7.40 2.13
CA ALA A 95 -19.67 7.42 1.94
C ALA A 95 -20.10 7.56 0.48
N SER A 96 -19.39 8.36 -0.32
CA SER A 96 -19.77 8.65 -1.70
C SER A 96 -19.14 7.69 -2.72
N ASP A 97 -17.87 7.36 -2.56
CA ASP A 97 -17.06 6.77 -3.63
C ASP A 97 -16.66 5.33 -3.33
N TYR A 98 -16.51 4.98 -2.05
CA TYR A 98 -16.03 3.65 -1.63
C TYR A 98 -16.79 3.08 -0.40
N PRO A 99 -18.12 2.90 -0.49
CA PRO A 99 -18.95 2.47 0.63
C PRO A 99 -18.54 1.10 1.22
N GLU A 100 -17.85 0.27 0.44
CA GLU A 100 -17.32 -1.04 0.85
C GLU A 100 -16.30 -0.95 2.00
N TYR A 101 -15.58 0.17 2.16
CA TYR A 101 -14.60 0.33 3.24
C TYR A 101 -15.22 0.60 4.63
N ARG A 102 -16.55 0.61 4.74
CA ARG A 102 -17.23 0.69 6.04
C ARG A 102 -17.14 -0.61 6.84
N THR A 103 -16.96 -1.74 6.16
CA THR A 103 -16.97 -3.06 6.77
C THR A 103 -15.76 -3.83 6.26
N PRO A 104 -15.02 -4.56 7.14
CA PRO A 104 -13.95 -5.42 6.65
C PRO A 104 -14.51 -6.51 5.73
N PRO A 105 -13.71 -7.03 4.79
CA PRO A 105 -14.08 -8.22 4.04
C PRO A 105 -14.31 -9.43 4.97
N GLU A 106 -15.05 -10.41 4.49
CA GLU A 106 -15.24 -11.67 5.22
C GLU A 106 -13.89 -12.39 5.41
N GLY A 107 -13.73 -13.14 6.50
CA GLY A 107 -12.50 -13.90 6.76
C GLY A 107 -12.18 -14.98 5.71
N SER A 108 -13.18 -15.34 4.90
CA SER A 108 -13.07 -16.28 3.76
C SER A 108 -12.82 -15.58 2.42
N ASP A 109 -12.48 -14.29 2.41
CA ASP A 109 -12.18 -13.56 1.18
C ASP A 109 -10.92 -14.11 0.48
N THR A 110 -11.09 -14.57 -0.76
CA THR A 110 -10.05 -15.18 -1.59
C THR A 110 -9.53 -14.26 -2.69
N ARG A 111 -9.96 -13.00 -2.72
CA ARG A 111 -9.50 -12.03 -3.72
C ARG A 111 -7.98 -11.87 -3.63
N GLU A 112 -7.35 -11.74 -4.80
CA GLU A 112 -5.92 -11.44 -4.87
C GLU A 112 -5.63 -10.06 -4.28
N ASN A 113 -4.47 -9.94 -3.63
CA ASN A 113 -4.01 -8.64 -3.12
C ASN A 113 -3.76 -7.67 -4.29
N GLU A 114 -4.31 -6.46 -4.16
CA GLU A 114 -4.08 -5.38 -5.11
C GLU A 114 -2.79 -4.62 -4.75
N THR A 115 -1.98 -4.30 -5.76
CA THR A 115 -0.82 -3.41 -5.64
C THR A 115 -1.02 -2.16 -6.48
N SER A 116 -0.23 -1.10 -6.24
CA SER A 116 -0.27 0.09 -7.11
C SER A 116 0.03 -0.25 -8.58
N TRP A 117 0.79 -1.31 -8.84
CA TRP A 117 1.13 -1.78 -10.19
C TRP A 117 -0.03 -2.50 -10.86
N THR A 118 -0.70 -3.42 -10.17
CA THR A 118 -1.87 -4.14 -10.71
C THR A 118 -3.04 -3.19 -10.93
N TYR A 119 -3.22 -2.21 -10.03
CA TYR A 119 -4.26 -1.19 -10.21
C TYR A 119 -3.96 -0.27 -11.39
N PHE A 120 -2.70 0.17 -11.54
CA PHE A 120 -2.28 0.98 -12.70
C PHE A 120 -2.56 0.25 -14.02
N LYS A 121 -2.26 -1.05 -14.09
CA LYS A 121 -2.54 -1.90 -15.27
C LYS A 121 -4.01 -1.88 -15.68
N LYS A 122 -4.94 -1.81 -14.72
CA LYS A 122 -6.39 -1.75 -14.96
C LYS A 122 -6.85 -0.40 -15.52
N LYS A 123 -6.04 0.65 -15.38
CA LYS A 123 -6.41 2.04 -15.71
C LYS A 123 -5.64 2.62 -16.89
N VAL A 124 -4.50 2.04 -17.24
CA VAL A 124 -3.61 2.57 -18.27
C VAL A 124 -3.23 1.45 -19.23
N GLU A 125 -3.42 1.71 -20.52
CA GLU A 125 -3.02 0.82 -21.61
C GLU A 125 -1.49 0.80 -21.77
N PRO A 126 -0.91 -0.31 -22.26
CA PRO A 126 0.53 -0.42 -22.49
C PRO A 126 1.01 0.59 -23.53
N THR A 127 2.18 1.17 -23.28
CA THR A 127 2.80 2.19 -24.15
C THR A 127 3.53 1.58 -25.34
N THR A 128 3.94 0.32 -25.23
CA THR A 128 4.52 -0.44 -26.33
C THR A 128 3.45 -1.35 -26.94
N PRO A 129 3.19 -1.29 -28.26
CA PRO A 129 2.25 -2.19 -28.90
C PRO A 129 2.65 -3.64 -28.62
N ILE A 130 1.73 -4.42 -28.07
CA ILE A 130 1.89 -5.87 -27.99
C ILE A 130 1.91 -6.34 -29.45
N LYS A 131 3.08 -6.72 -29.97
CA LYS A 131 3.15 -7.39 -31.27
C LYS A 131 2.29 -8.65 -31.15
N LYS A 132 1.23 -8.71 -31.94
CA LYS A 132 0.40 -9.90 -32.14
C LYS A 132 1.22 -11.03 -32.73
#